data_AF-A0A9D2KZX2-F1
#
_entry.id   AF-A0A9D2KZX2-F1
#
_cell.length_a   1.000
_cell.length_b   1.000
_cell.length_c   1.000
_cell.angle_alpha   90.00
_cell.angle_beta   90.00
_cell.angle_gamma   90.00
#
_symmetry.space_group_name_H-M   'P 1'
#
loop_
_entity.id
_entity.type
_entity.pdbx_description
1 polymer ?
#
loop_
_entity_poly.entity_id
_entity_poly.type
_entity_poly.pdbx_seq_one_letter_code
_entity_poly.pdbx_strand_id
1 'polypeptide(L)'
;MKEKLYTIPLNDAMNADDECPFCYIERNVEQDILDYVLGSCASYMESDTRDATDKAGFCRMHYKKMYDYGNTLGNGWILKTHYKKLIAEMKEQFSHFTPGKTSLMDRLKGKPSEENPVSAWIGEKEKSCYICDYFKKEYARYLDTFFYLYKNDGAFREKLEKSKGFCLHHFRDVLNGADAKLSDSEKKDFFPLVFRLMEENMERVSADVDWLIEKFDYRNKDADWKTSKDAVQRGMQKLKGGYPADPPYKMNK
;
A
#
# COMPACT_ATOMS: atom_id res chain seq x y z
N MET A 1 8.18 -19.46 -16.23
CA MET A 1 7.77 -18.26 -17.00
C MET A 1 7.10 -17.18 -16.16
N LYS A 2 6.35 -17.50 -15.08
CA LYS A 2 5.71 -16.48 -14.22
C LYS A 2 6.70 -15.60 -13.43
N GLU A 3 7.85 -16.14 -13.01
CA GLU A 3 8.86 -15.38 -12.25
C GLU A 3 9.49 -14.23 -13.05
N LYS A 4 9.67 -14.40 -14.37
CA LYS A 4 10.30 -13.38 -15.24
C LYS A 4 9.49 -12.08 -15.39
N LEU A 5 8.18 -12.10 -15.13
CA LEU A 5 7.35 -10.90 -15.23
C LEU A 5 7.63 -9.90 -14.11
N TYR A 6 7.94 -10.41 -12.91
CA TYR A 6 8.13 -9.59 -11.71
C TYR A 6 9.59 -9.18 -11.50
N THR A 7 10.54 -9.81 -12.22
CA THR A 7 11.97 -9.47 -12.09
C THR A 7 12.30 -8.09 -12.63
N ILE A 8 11.62 -7.64 -13.70
CA ILE A 8 11.89 -6.34 -14.32
C ILE A 8 11.45 -5.20 -13.38
N PRO A 9 10.18 -5.15 -12.90
CA PRO A 9 9.77 -4.05 -12.02
C PRO A 9 10.55 -4.03 -10.69
N LEU A 10 10.96 -5.20 -10.17
CA LEU A 10 11.86 -5.25 -8.99
C LEU A 10 13.22 -4.64 -9.28
N ASN A 11 13.82 -4.95 -10.42
CA ASN A 11 15.11 -4.36 -10.79
C ASN A 11 14.99 -2.85 -11.02
N ASP A 12 13.90 -2.41 -11.64
CA ASP A 12 13.62 -0.99 -11.84
C ASP A 12 13.45 -0.28 -10.48
N ALA A 13 12.73 -0.89 -9.54
CA ALA A 13 12.58 -0.38 -8.18
C ALA A 13 13.92 -0.27 -7.43
N MET A 14 14.81 -1.25 -7.59
CA MET A 14 16.15 -1.19 -7.00
C MET A 14 17.03 -0.13 -7.67
N ASN A 15 16.83 0.12 -8.98
CA ASN A 15 17.58 1.13 -9.73
C ASN A 15 17.04 2.56 -9.56
N ALA A 16 15.81 2.71 -9.06
CA ALA A 16 15.17 4.02 -8.85
C ALA A 16 15.80 4.84 -7.71
N ASP A 17 16.70 4.25 -6.92
CA ASP A 17 17.37 4.87 -5.77
C ASP A 17 16.38 5.49 -4.75
N ASP A 18 15.24 4.83 -4.56
CA ASP A 18 14.19 5.25 -3.63
C ASP A 18 14.49 4.81 -2.18
N GLU A 19 13.79 5.38 -1.19
CA GLU A 19 13.92 4.99 0.22
C GLU A 19 13.39 3.57 0.50
N CYS A 20 12.53 3.04 -0.38
CA CYS A 20 12.03 1.68 -0.28
C CYS A 20 11.59 1.14 -1.67
N PRO A 21 12.18 0.04 -2.17
CA PRO A 21 11.81 -0.52 -3.48
C PRO A 21 10.38 -1.07 -3.50
N PHE A 22 9.85 -1.57 -2.38
CA PHE A 22 8.47 -2.05 -2.33
C PHE A 22 7.44 -0.91 -2.32
N CYS A 23 7.76 0.27 -1.77
CA CYS A 23 6.89 1.45 -1.92
C CYS A 23 6.81 1.84 -3.39
N TYR A 24 7.94 1.81 -4.11
CA TYR A 24 7.99 2.12 -5.54
C TYR A 24 7.11 1.19 -6.35
N ILE A 25 7.19 -0.12 -6.08
CA ILE A 25 6.33 -1.12 -6.71
C ILE A 25 4.87 -0.89 -6.35
N GLU A 26 4.55 -0.65 -5.07
CA GLU A 26 3.20 -0.37 -4.61
C GLU A 26 2.57 0.81 -5.35
N ARG A 27 3.31 1.91 -5.47
CA ARG A 27 2.86 3.08 -6.22
C ARG A 27 2.59 2.73 -7.68
N ASN A 28 3.53 2.07 -8.36
CA ASN A 28 3.38 1.78 -9.79
C ASN A 28 2.21 0.82 -10.04
N VAL A 29 2.07 -0.24 -9.25
CA VAL A 29 0.96 -1.20 -9.36
C VAL A 29 -0.38 -0.51 -9.10
N GLU A 30 -0.44 0.41 -8.12
CA GLU A 30 -1.65 1.19 -7.85
C GLU A 30 -2.00 2.14 -9.01
N GLN A 31 -1.01 2.77 -9.62
CA GLN A 31 -1.22 3.64 -10.79
C GLN A 31 -1.68 2.83 -12.00
N ASP A 32 -1.05 1.69 -12.28
CA ASP A 32 -1.40 0.79 -13.39
C ASP A 32 -2.85 0.29 -13.27
N ILE A 33 -3.29 -0.07 -12.06
CA ILE A 33 -4.68 -0.52 -11.84
C ILE A 33 -5.68 0.64 -11.91
N LEU A 34 -5.30 1.86 -11.49
CA LEU A 34 -6.12 3.05 -11.71
C LEU A 34 -6.29 3.32 -13.22
N ASP A 35 -5.22 3.23 -14.01
CA ASP A 35 -5.28 3.36 -15.47
C ASP A 35 -6.12 2.23 -16.11
N TYR A 36 -6.02 1.01 -15.60
CA TYR A 36 -6.83 -0.11 -16.08
C TYR A 36 -8.33 0.11 -15.81
N VAL A 37 -8.69 0.58 -14.62
CA VAL A 37 -10.10 0.76 -14.22
C VAL A 37 -10.71 2.04 -14.80
N LEU A 38 -9.94 3.13 -14.86
CA LEU A 38 -10.44 4.48 -15.18
C LEU A 38 -9.79 5.15 -16.39
N GLY A 39 -8.81 4.54 -17.04
CA GLY A 39 -8.12 5.14 -18.20
C GLY A 39 -9.00 5.30 -19.44
N SER A 40 -8.42 5.85 -20.51
CA SER A 40 -9.13 6.10 -21.79
C SER A 40 -9.71 4.83 -22.43
N CYS A 41 -9.09 3.68 -22.16
CA CYS A 41 -9.57 2.35 -22.55
C CYS A 41 -10.09 1.57 -21.33
N ALA A 42 -10.83 2.24 -20.43
CA ALA A 42 -11.27 1.67 -19.16
C ALA A 42 -11.90 0.28 -19.31
N SER A 43 -11.19 -0.73 -18.82
CA SER A 43 -11.63 -2.12 -18.80
C SER A 43 -12.82 -2.34 -17.87
N TYR A 44 -13.20 -1.34 -17.07
CA TYR A 44 -14.46 -1.35 -16.32
C TYR A 44 -15.69 -1.60 -17.22
N MET A 45 -15.63 -1.27 -18.52
CA MET A 45 -16.72 -1.58 -19.43
C MET A 45 -16.87 -3.09 -19.72
N GLU A 46 -15.86 -3.89 -19.40
CA GLU A 46 -15.93 -5.36 -19.46
C GLU A 46 -16.80 -5.90 -18.32
N SER A 47 -17.66 -6.89 -18.62
CA SER A 47 -18.59 -7.46 -17.65
C SER A 47 -17.90 -7.95 -16.37
N ASP A 48 -16.77 -8.63 -16.54
CA ASP A 48 -16.08 -9.31 -15.45
C ASP A 48 -15.43 -8.30 -14.50
N THR A 49 -14.83 -7.25 -15.06
CA THR A 49 -14.23 -6.13 -14.31
C THR A 49 -15.31 -5.33 -13.59
N ARG A 50 -16.44 -5.05 -14.25
CA ARG A 50 -17.59 -4.37 -13.63
C ARG A 50 -18.15 -5.17 -12.47
N ASP A 51 -18.40 -6.46 -12.65
CA ASP A 51 -18.98 -7.30 -11.61
C ASP A 51 -18.05 -7.45 -10.40
N ALA A 52 -16.73 -7.52 -10.65
CA ALA A 52 -15.72 -7.57 -9.60
C ALA A 52 -15.62 -6.25 -8.82
N THR A 53 -15.58 -5.11 -9.52
CA THR A 53 -15.55 -3.76 -8.90
C THR A 53 -16.85 -3.46 -8.15
N ASP A 54 -18.00 -3.88 -8.67
CA ASP A 54 -19.29 -3.73 -7.98
C ASP A 54 -19.35 -4.57 -6.71
N LYS A 55 -18.81 -5.79 -6.73
CA LYS A 55 -18.78 -6.70 -5.58
C LYS A 55 -17.87 -6.18 -4.46
N ALA A 56 -16.66 -5.77 -4.80
CA ALA A 56 -15.66 -5.34 -3.83
C ALA A 56 -15.85 -3.88 -3.39
N GLY A 57 -16.27 -3.00 -4.30
CA GLY A 57 -16.25 -1.57 -4.07
C GLY A 57 -14.82 -1.02 -3.94
N PHE A 58 -14.70 0.16 -3.34
CA PHE A 58 -13.43 0.85 -3.13
C PHE A 58 -13.34 1.39 -1.71
N CYS A 59 -12.14 1.39 -1.13
CA CYS A 59 -11.95 2.00 0.18
C CYS A 59 -11.99 3.52 0.09
N ARG A 60 -12.12 4.20 1.23
CA ARG A 60 -12.13 5.67 1.32
C ARG A 60 -10.94 6.32 0.58
N MET A 61 -9.73 5.75 0.75
CA MET A 61 -8.52 6.27 0.10
C MET A 61 -8.62 6.12 -1.42
N HIS A 62 -9.03 4.95 -1.93
CA HIS A 62 -9.14 4.71 -3.36
C HIS A 62 -10.26 5.51 -4.02
N TYR A 63 -11.39 5.75 -3.35
CA TYR A 63 -12.38 6.70 -3.86
C TYR A 63 -11.80 8.11 -4.05
N LYS A 64 -10.96 8.58 -3.12
CA LYS A 64 -10.29 9.87 -3.26
C LYS A 64 -9.31 9.88 -4.45
N LYS A 65 -8.49 8.84 -4.58
CA LYS A 65 -7.54 8.69 -5.70
C LYS A 65 -8.25 8.61 -7.05
N MET A 66 -9.34 7.86 -7.13
CA MET A 66 -10.18 7.75 -8.33
C MET A 66 -10.83 9.09 -8.72
N TYR A 67 -11.25 9.88 -7.74
CA TYR A 67 -11.76 11.23 -8.00
C TYR A 67 -10.67 12.17 -8.51
N ASP A 68 -9.50 12.15 -7.87
CA ASP A 68 -8.35 12.98 -8.27
C ASP A 68 -7.79 12.59 -9.64
N TYR A 69 -7.85 11.30 -9.97
CA TYR A 69 -7.44 10.75 -11.25
C TYR A 69 -8.19 11.39 -12.42
N GLY A 70 -9.47 11.72 -12.23
CA GLY A 70 -10.33 12.33 -13.23
C GLY A 70 -11.32 11.32 -13.83
N ASN A 71 -11.61 11.43 -15.13
CA ASN A 71 -12.63 10.62 -15.81
C ASN A 71 -13.99 10.59 -15.08
N THR A 72 -14.68 11.74 -15.06
CA THR A 72 -15.99 11.89 -14.40
C THR A 72 -17.02 10.89 -14.90
N LEU A 73 -17.01 10.55 -16.20
CA LEU A 73 -17.95 9.60 -16.77
C LEU A 73 -17.69 8.17 -16.26
N GLY A 74 -16.43 7.72 -16.27
CA GLY A 74 -16.03 6.41 -15.75
C GLY A 74 -16.38 6.25 -14.27
N ASN A 75 -16.02 7.24 -13.45
CA ASN A 75 -16.41 7.28 -12.05
C ASN A 75 -17.94 7.26 -11.87
N GLY A 76 -18.68 8.01 -12.68
CA GLY A 76 -20.15 8.02 -12.64
C GLY A 76 -20.77 6.67 -12.95
N TRP A 77 -20.21 5.91 -13.88
CA TRP A 77 -20.67 4.55 -14.21
C TRP A 77 -20.37 3.56 -13.08
N ILE A 78 -19.14 3.54 -12.55
CA ILE A 78 -18.75 2.71 -11.40
C ILE A 78 -19.69 2.94 -10.23
N LEU A 79 -19.91 4.21 -9.87
CA LEU A 79 -20.81 4.56 -8.77
C LEU A 79 -22.24 4.10 -9.06
N LYS A 80 -22.76 4.31 -10.27
CA LYS A 80 -24.12 3.95 -10.64
C LYS A 80 -24.39 2.45 -10.44
N THR A 81 -23.47 1.57 -10.82
CA THR A 81 -23.67 0.12 -10.71
C THR A 81 -23.46 -0.36 -9.28
N HIS A 82 -22.44 0.17 -8.60
CA HIS A 82 -22.18 -0.14 -7.20
C HIS A 82 -23.33 0.30 -6.28
N TYR A 83 -23.90 1.50 -6.49
CA TYR A 83 -25.09 1.96 -5.76
C TYR A 83 -26.28 1.02 -5.95
N LYS A 84 -26.56 0.58 -7.17
CA LYS A 84 -27.66 -0.37 -7.43
C LYS A 84 -27.48 -1.67 -6.65
N LYS A 85 -26.26 -2.20 -6.62
CA LYS A 85 -25.92 -3.42 -5.89
C LYS A 85 -26.04 -3.23 -4.38
N LEU A 86 -25.43 -2.17 -3.84
CA LEU A 86 -25.53 -1.87 -2.41
C LEU A 86 -26.96 -1.63 -1.97
N ILE A 87 -27.79 -0.93 -2.74
CA ILE A 87 -29.22 -0.74 -2.40
C ILE A 87 -29.96 -2.08 -2.35
N ALA A 88 -29.67 -3.02 -3.24
CA ALA A 88 -30.27 -4.34 -3.21
C ALA A 88 -29.84 -5.11 -1.94
N GLU A 89 -28.55 -5.14 -1.63
CA GLU A 89 -28.02 -5.77 -0.41
C GLU A 89 -28.56 -5.10 0.86
N MET A 90 -28.65 -3.77 0.91
CA MET A 90 -29.21 -3.01 2.03
C MET A 90 -30.67 -3.41 2.29
N LYS A 91 -31.49 -3.50 1.24
CA LYS A 91 -32.90 -3.92 1.39
C LYS A 91 -33.00 -5.31 2.00
N GLU A 92 -32.14 -6.24 1.58
CA GLU A 92 -32.06 -7.58 2.14
C GLU A 92 -31.63 -7.55 3.62
N GLN A 93 -30.51 -6.90 3.95
CA GLN A 93 -30.00 -6.78 5.32
C GLN A 93 -31.03 -6.12 6.26
N PHE A 94 -31.71 -5.06 5.80
CA PHE A 94 -32.71 -4.35 6.60
C PHE A 94 -33.97 -5.17 6.81
N SER A 95 -34.36 -6.00 5.83
CA SER A 95 -35.52 -6.89 5.97
C SER A 95 -35.31 -7.99 7.01
N HIS A 96 -34.06 -8.41 7.22
CA HIS A 96 -33.67 -9.43 8.21
C HIS A 96 -33.29 -8.83 9.57
N PHE A 97 -33.11 -7.51 9.65
CA PHE A 97 -32.72 -6.86 10.88
C PHE A 97 -33.89 -6.80 11.88
N THR A 98 -33.63 -7.26 13.10
CA THR A 98 -34.54 -7.06 14.24
C THR A 98 -33.73 -6.51 15.42
N PRO A 99 -34.20 -5.44 16.10
CA PRO A 99 -33.51 -4.93 17.29
C PRO A 99 -33.42 -6.02 18.36
N GLY A 100 -32.20 -6.32 18.80
CA GLY A 100 -31.97 -7.25 19.90
C GLY A 100 -32.63 -6.77 21.19
N LYS A 101 -33.24 -7.69 21.95
CA LYS A 101 -33.78 -7.38 23.28
C LYS A 101 -32.64 -7.48 24.29
N THR A 102 -32.22 -6.36 24.87
CA THR A 102 -31.24 -6.37 25.97
C THR A 102 -31.89 -6.95 27.22
N SER A 103 -31.43 -8.12 27.70
CA SER A 103 -31.89 -8.67 28.97
C SER A 103 -31.36 -7.83 30.15
N LEU A 104 -32.18 -7.65 31.19
CA LEU A 104 -31.76 -7.03 32.45
C LEU A 104 -30.53 -7.74 33.06
N MET A 105 -30.40 -9.05 32.84
CA MET A 105 -29.26 -9.84 33.28
C MET A 105 -27.96 -9.48 32.55
N ASP A 106 -28.03 -9.12 31.27
CA ASP A 106 -26.85 -8.74 30.47
C ASP A 106 -26.35 -7.35 30.85
N ARG A 107 -27.27 -6.44 31.22
CA ARG A 107 -26.93 -5.13 31.82
C ARG A 107 -26.22 -5.27 33.16
N LEU A 108 -26.68 -6.20 34.01
CA LEU A 108 -26.08 -6.46 35.33
C LEU A 108 -24.71 -7.17 35.25
N LYS A 109 -24.49 -7.99 34.22
CA LYS A 109 -23.23 -8.72 34.02
C LYS A 109 -22.17 -7.94 33.21
N GLY A 110 -22.48 -6.72 32.76
CA GLY A 110 -21.55 -5.92 31.96
C GLY A 110 -21.12 -6.61 30.65
N LYS A 111 -21.93 -7.53 30.11
CA LYS A 111 -21.60 -8.19 28.85
C LYS A 111 -21.63 -7.16 27.72
N PRO A 112 -20.59 -7.10 26.86
CA PRO A 112 -20.65 -6.26 25.67
C PRO A 112 -21.83 -6.73 24.81
N SER A 113 -22.63 -5.78 24.33
CA SER A 113 -23.72 -6.06 23.41
C SER A 113 -23.17 -6.73 22.15
N GLU A 114 -23.85 -7.77 21.67
CA GLU A 114 -23.55 -8.36 20.36
C GLU A 114 -23.53 -7.27 19.27
N GLU A 115 -22.57 -7.37 18.35
CA GLU A 115 -22.40 -6.41 17.28
C GLU A 115 -23.66 -6.38 16.39
N ASN A 116 -24.12 -5.18 16.03
CA ASN A 116 -25.27 -5.02 15.14
C ASN A 116 -24.93 -5.67 13.78
N PRO A 117 -25.72 -6.63 13.27
CA PRO A 117 -25.38 -7.37 12.05
C PRO A 117 -25.31 -6.47 10.81
N VAL A 118 -26.10 -5.38 10.76
CA VAL A 118 -25.98 -4.35 9.71
C VAL A 118 -24.67 -3.60 9.85
N SER A 119 -24.25 -3.27 11.07
CA SER A 119 -22.95 -2.64 11.33
C SER A 119 -21.80 -3.54 10.92
N ALA A 120 -21.87 -4.84 11.23
CA ALA A 120 -20.88 -5.83 10.82
C ALA A 120 -20.81 -5.93 9.28
N TRP A 121 -21.96 -5.99 8.60
CA TRP A 121 -22.04 -5.97 7.13
C TRP A 121 -21.40 -4.70 6.54
N ILE A 122 -21.69 -3.51 7.09
CA ILE A 122 -21.04 -2.25 6.67
C ILE A 122 -19.53 -2.34 6.90
N GLY A 123 -19.09 -2.86 8.04
CA GLY A 123 -17.67 -3.03 8.36
C GLY A 123 -16.93 -3.94 7.36
N GLU A 124 -17.59 -4.99 6.86
CA GLU A 124 -17.03 -5.82 5.79
C GLU A 124 -16.95 -5.09 4.44
N LYS A 125 -17.93 -4.22 4.13
CA LYS A 125 -17.88 -3.36 2.94
C LYS A 125 -16.77 -2.30 3.04
N GLU A 126 -16.52 -1.74 4.22
CA GLU A 126 -15.43 -0.77 4.44
C GLU A 126 -14.04 -1.38 4.27
N LYS A 127 -13.87 -2.66 4.61
CA LYS A 127 -12.60 -3.40 4.44
C LYS A 127 -12.38 -3.88 3.02
N SER A 128 -13.42 -3.96 2.20
CA SER A 128 -13.33 -4.46 0.82
C SER A 128 -12.91 -3.35 -0.13
N CYS A 129 -11.95 -3.65 -1.01
CA CYS A 129 -11.56 -2.72 -2.07
C CYS A 129 -10.92 -3.47 -3.21
N TYR A 130 -11.45 -3.28 -4.42
CA TYR A 130 -10.95 -3.92 -5.63
C TYR A 130 -9.46 -3.66 -5.88
N ILE A 131 -9.02 -2.41 -5.71
CA ILE A 131 -7.60 -2.02 -5.91
C ILE A 131 -6.71 -2.64 -4.83
N CYS A 132 -7.09 -2.56 -3.55
CA CYS A 132 -6.34 -3.21 -2.46
C CYS A 132 -6.22 -4.72 -2.67
N ASP A 133 -7.32 -5.38 -3.05
CA ASP A 133 -7.36 -6.83 -3.27
C ASP A 133 -6.48 -7.24 -4.45
N TYR A 134 -6.45 -6.43 -5.50
CA TYR A 134 -5.54 -6.62 -6.63
C TYR A 134 -4.09 -6.48 -6.19
N PHE A 135 -3.74 -5.38 -5.53
CA PHE A 135 -2.37 -5.13 -5.05
C PHE A 135 -1.89 -6.24 -4.12
N LYS A 136 -2.71 -6.68 -3.16
CA LYS A 136 -2.36 -7.75 -2.22
C LYS A 136 -1.98 -9.06 -2.92
N LYS A 137 -2.64 -9.39 -4.04
CA LYS A 137 -2.33 -10.58 -4.84
C LYS A 137 -1.01 -10.44 -5.59
N GLU A 138 -0.74 -9.26 -6.15
CA GLU A 138 0.49 -9.00 -6.88
C GLU A 138 1.70 -8.85 -5.94
N TYR A 139 1.54 -8.18 -4.80
CA TYR A 139 2.58 -7.96 -3.80
C TYR A 139 3.20 -9.26 -3.28
N ALA A 140 2.39 -10.29 -3.04
CA ALA A 140 2.90 -11.61 -2.62
C ALA A 140 3.91 -12.18 -3.63
N ARG A 141 3.64 -12.00 -4.94
CA ARG A 141 4.50 -12.47 -6.03
C ARG A 141 5.77 -11.64 -6.15
N TYR A 142 5.68 -10.33 -5.92
CA TYR A 142 6.87 -9.48 -5.81
C TYR A 142 7.75 -9.92 -4.66
N LEU A 143 7.17 -10.25 -3.50
CA LEU A 143 7.95 -10.76 -2.37
C LEU A 143 8.57 -12.13 -2.68
N ASP A 144 7.86 -13.05 -3.35
CA ASP A 144 8.44 -14.32 -3.83
C ASP A 144 9.63 -14.08 -4.77
N THR A 145 9.45 -13.18 -5.73
CA THR A 145 10.46 -12.87 -6.74
C THR A 145 11.67 -12.16 -6.14
N PHE A 146 11.48 -11.31 -5.13
CA PHE A 146 12.57 -10.67 -4.40
C PHE A 146 13.52 -11.72 -3.79
N PHE A 147 12.97 -12.73 -3.09
CA PHE A 147 13.80 -13.79 -2.51
C PHE A 147 14.38 -14.72 -3.56
N TYR A 148 13.65 -14.99 -4.64
CA TYR A 148 14.21 -15.71 -5.78
C TYR A 148 15.44 -14.99 -6.35
N LEU A 149 15.36 -13.68 -6.58
CA LEU A 149 16.48 -12.88 -7.07
C LEU A 149 17.62 -12.80 -6.06
N TYR A 150 17.33 -12.59 -4.77
CA TYR A 150 18.36 -12.60 -3.73
C TYR A 150 19.19 -13.89 -3.73
N LYS A 151 18.55 -15.05 -3.93
CA LYS A 151 19.23 -16.35 -3.95
C LYS A 151 20.05 -16.59 -5.22
N ASN A 152 19.50 -16.20 -6.37
CA ASN A 152 19.98 -16.65 -7.67
C ASN A 152 20.74 -15.58 -8.46
N ASP A 153 20.70 -14.31 -8.03
CA ASP A 153 21.28 -13.18 -8.76
C ASP A 153 22.24 -12.37 -7.87
N GLY A 154 23.54 -12.49 -8.17
CA GLY A 154 24.59 -11.73 -7.49
C GLY A 154 24.48 -10.23 -7.70
N ALA A 155 24.11 -9.78 -8.90
CA ALA A 155 23.95 -8.36 -9.19
C ALA A 155 22.75 -7.77 -8.42
N PHE A 156 21.69 -8.55 -8.23
CA PHE A 156 20.57 -8.14 -7.37
C PHE A 156 21.01 -7.97 -5.91
N ARG A 157 21.83 -8.87 -5.37
CA ARG A 157 22.40 -8.71 -4.02
C ARG A 157 23.24 -7.45 -3.89
N GLU A 158 24.09 -7.17 -4.86
CA GLU A 158 24.88 -5.92 -4.87
C GLU A 158 24.00 -4.66 -4.90
N LYS A 159 22.90 -4.69 -5.65
CA LYS A 159 21.92 -3.59 -5.63
C LYS A 159 21.27 -3.44 -4.27
N LEU A 160 20.91 -4.55 -3.62
CA LEU A 160 20.37 -4.53 -2.26
C LEU A 160 21.37 -3.92 -1.27
N GLU A 161 22.63 -4.34 -1.33
CA GLU A 161 23.72 -3.81 -0.50
C GLU A 161 23.95 -2.31 -0.67
N LYS A 162 23.68 -1.76 -1.86
CA LYS A 162 23.83 -0.32 -2.16
C LYS A 162 22.54 0.48 -1.98
N SER A 163 21.43 -0.19 -1.65
CA SER A 163 20.12 0.46 -1.50
C SER A 163 20.00 1.25 -0.20
N LYS A 164 18.95 2.07 -0.10
CA LYS A 164 18.59 2.79 1.14
C LYS A 164 17.80 1.92 2.12
N GLY A 165 17.70 0.61 1.87
CA GLY A 165 16.90 -0.32 2.66
C GLY A 165 15.40 -0.23 2.36
N PHE A 166 14.58 -0.30 3.41
CA PHE A 166 13.12 -0.40 3.30
C PHE A 166 12.44 0.60 4.24
N CYS A 167 11.14 0.84 4.04
CA CYS A 167 10.32 1.45 5.08
C CYS A 167 9.97 0.41 6.16
N LEU A 168 9.62 0.85 7.38
CA LEU A 168 9.29 -0.09 8.47
C LEU A 168 8.12 -1.03 8.13
N HIS A 169 7.16 -0.58 7.32
CA HIS A 169 6.05 -1.40 6.86
C HIS A 169 6.55 -2.60 6.04
N HIS A 170 7.30 -2.34 4.97
CA HIS A 170 7.82 -3.39 4.09
C HIS A 170 8.99 -4.15 4.71
N PHE A 171 9.76 -3.52 5.60
CA PHE A 171 10.83 -4.20 6.32
C PHE A 171 10.30 -5.38 7.14
N ARG A 172 9.18 -5.19 7.86
CA ARG A 172 8.49 -6.28 8.57
C ARG A 172 8.17 -7.45 7.63
N ASP A 173 7.64 -7.17 6.45
CA ASP A 173 7.26 -8.21 5.50
C ASP A 173 8.47 -8.91 4.89
N VAL A 174 9.56 -8.18 4.66
CA VAL A 174 10.86 -8.74 4.25
C VAL A 174 11.42 -9.67 5.32
N LEU A 175 11.37 -9.31 6.61
CA LEU A 175 11.84 -10.21 7.68
C LEU A 175 11.00 -11.50 7.75
N ASN A 176 9.68 -11.38 7.73
CA ASN A 176 8.79 -12.54 7.72
C ASN A 176 9.00 -13.41 6.47
N GLY A 177 9.21 -12.78 5.31
CA GLY A 177 9.50 -13.46 4.05
C GLY A 177 10.85 -14.17 4.09
N ALA A 178 11.87 -13.55 4.69
CA ALA A 178 13.18 -14.16 4.86
C ALA A 178 13.07 -15.39 5.75
N ASP A 179 12.30 -15.32 6.84
CA ASP A 179 12.11 -16.45 7.72
C ASP A 179 11.43 -17.64 7.06
N ALA A 180 10.46 -17.37 6.19
CA ALA A 180 9.72 -18.40 5.47
C ALA A 180 10.46 -18.97 4.26
N LYS A 181 11.31 -18.17 3.59
CA LYS A 181 11.85 -18.51 2.26
C LYS A 181 13.35 -18.77 2.24
N LEU A 182 14.12 -18.25 3.18
CA LEU A 182 15.56 -18.47 3.24
C LEU A 182 15.91 -19.68 4.13
N SER A 183 16.97 -20.38 3.77
CA SER A 183 17.60 -21.39 4.62
C SER A 183 18.38 -20.75 5.76
N ASP A 184 18.67 -21.52 6.81
CA ASP A 184 19.45 -21.02 7.96
C ASP A 184 20.84 -20.49 7.57
N SER A 185 21.44 -21.02 6.50
CA SER A 185 22.69 -20.48 5.97
C SER A 185 22.49 -19.11 5.32
N GLU A 186 21.50 -18.98 4.44
CA GLU A 186 21.19 -17.73 3.75
C GLU A 186 20.77 -16.62 4.73
N LYS A 187 20.06 -16.99 5.81
CA LYS A 187 19.66 -16.07 6.89
C LYS A 187 20.85 -15.44 7.61
N LYS A 188 21.95 -16.18 7.79
CA LYS A 188 23.16 -15.67 8.46
C LYS A 188 23.80 -14.51 7.71
N ASP A 189 23.66 -14.47 6.39
CA ASP A 189 24.15 -13.36 5.57
C ASP A 189 23.08 -12.27 5.39
N PHE A 190 21.82 -12.68 5.20
CA PHE A 190 20.73 -11.75 4.90
C PHE A 190 20.38 -10.81 6.06
N PHE A 191 20.21 -11.32 7.27
CA PHE A 191 19.76 -10.49 8.40
C PHE A 191 20.77 -9.40 8.77
N PRO A 192 22.08 -9.69 8.95
CA PRO A 192 23.06 -8.64 9.21
C PRO A 192 23.10 -7.58 8.12
N LEU A 193 22.97 -7.98 6.86
CA LEU A 193 22.91 -7.06 5.73
C LEU A 193 21.73 -6.09 5.86
N VAL A 194 20.51 -6.60 5.98
CA VAL A 194 19.32 -5.74 6.01
C VAL A 194 19.20 -4.94 7.30
N PHE A 195 19.70 -5.45 8.43
CA PHE A 195 19.74 -4.72 9.70
C PHE A 195 20.68 -3.53 9.63
N ARG A 196 21.90 -3.74 9.15
CA ARG A 196 22.85 -2.64 8.92
C ARG A 196 22.26 -1.58 8.00
N LEU A 197 21.68 -2.00 6.86
CA LEU A 197 21.05 -1.06 5.92
C LEU A 197 19.94 -0.25 6.57
N MET A 198 19.12 -0.87 7.42
CA MET A 198 18.04 -0.18 8.12
C MET A 198 18.57 0.80 9.17
N GLU A 199 19.54 0.39 10.00
CA GLU A 199 20.15 1.26 11.02
C GLU A 199 20.79 2.49 10.38
N GLU A 200 21.70 2.30 9.43
CA GLU A 200 22.42 3.38 8.74
C GLU A 200 21.47 4.36 8.05
N ASN A 201 20.42 3.86 7.38
CA ASN A 201 19.48 4.73 6.68
C ASN A 201 18.45 5.40 7.60
N MET A 202 18.12 4.79 8.73
CA MET A 202 17.30 5.44 9.76
C MET A 202 18.07 6.61 10.40
N GLU A 203 19.35 6.41 10.73
CA GLU A 203 20.23 7.47 11.25
C GLU A 203 20.41 8.59 10.22
N ARG A 204 20.67 8.25 8.95
CA ARG A 204 20.79 9.23 7.85
C ARG A 204 19.55 10.11 7.74
N VAL A 205 18.36 9.50 7.67
CA VAL A 205 17.10 10.25 7.54
C VAL A 205 16.80 11.07 8.80
N SER A 206 17.13 10.56 9.98
CA SER A 206 17.01 11.31 11.24
C SER A 206 17.88 12.57 11.21
N ALA A 207 19.16 12.43 10.85
CA ALA A 207 20.09 13.56 10.75
C ALA A 207 19.65 14.59 9.69
N ASP A 208 19.07 14.12 8.58
CA ASP A 208 18.50 15.01 7.56
C ASP A 208 17.32 15.82 8.13
N VAL A 209 16.46 15.21 8.96
CA VAL A 209 15.34 15.90 9.64
C VAL A 209 15.84 16.90 10.66
N ASP A 210 16.84 16.54 11.46
CA ASP A 210 17.47 17.46 12.43
C ASP A 210 18.04 18.68 11.72
N TRP A 211 18.78 18.49 10.62
CA TRP A 211 19.32 19.60 9.84
C TRP A 211 18.22 20.45 9.17
N LEU A 212 17.12 19.84 8.73
CA LEU A 212 15.95 20.59 8.26
C LEU A 212 15.40 21.51 9.37
N ILE A 213 15.30 21.03 10.61
CA ILE A 213 14.83 21.84 11.74
C ILE A 213 15.81 22.98 12.03
N GLU A 214 17.11 22.68 12.09
CA GLU A 214 18.16 23.69 12.32
C GLU A 214 18.20 24.78 11.24
N LYS A 215 17.81 24.45 10.00
CA LYS A 215 17.71 25.42 8.90
C LYS A 215 16.64 26.50 9.10
N PHE A 216 15.67 26.29 10.00
CA PHE A 216 14.70 27.30 10.39
C PHE A 216 15.23 28.28 11.47
N ASP A 217 16.41 28.02 12.05
CA ASP A 217 17.11 29.01 12.88
C ASP A 217 17.70 30.11 11.99
N TYR A 218 17.47 31.38 12.35
CA TYR A 218 17.99 32.55 11.64
C TYR A 218 19.52 32.52 11.49
N ARG A 219 20.24 31.88 12.42
CA ARG A 219 21.70 31.72 12.38
C ARG A 219 22.16 30.86 11.21
N ASN A 220 21.32 29.92 10.79
CA ASN A 220 21.62 28.97 9.72
C ASN A 220 20.96 29.37 8.40
N LYS A 221 20.36 30.55 8.28
CA LYS A 221 19.59 30.97 7.09
C LYS A 221 20.39 30.80 5.78
N ASP A 222 21.67 31.16 5.80
CA ASP A 222 22.58 31.13 4.64
C ASP A 222 23.39 29.83 4.53
N ALA A 223 23.25 28.91 5.50
CA ALA A 223 23.93 27.62 5.47
C ALA A 223 23.37 26.71 4.36
N ASP A 224 24.18 25.77 3.85
CA ASP A 224 23.73 24.81 2.84
C ASP A 224 22.65 23.86 3.40
N TRP A 225 21.62 23.59 2.61
CA TRP A 225 20.58 22.61 2.95
C TRP A 225 21.08 21.17 2.94
N LYS A 226 22.25 20.88 2.35
CA LYS A 226 22.74 19.51 2.15
C LYS A 226 21.65 18.67 1.47
N THR A 227 21.31 17.52 2.04
CA THR A 227 20.27 16.59 1.60
C THR A 227 18.92 16.78 2.30
N SER A 228 18.73 17.84 3.09
CA SER A 228 17.59 17.92 4.03
C SER A 228 16.32 18.55 3.48
N LYS A 229 16.30 19.10 2.26
CA LYS A 229 15.11 19.78 1.71
C LYS A 229 13.87 18.89 1.64
N ASP A 230 14.08 17.60 1.46
CA ASP A 230 13.05 16.57 1.33
C ASP A 230 12.99 15.62 2.54
N ALA A 231 13.63 16.00 3.65
CA ALA A 231 13.76 15.12 4.82
C ALA A 231 12.41 14.73 5.43
N VAL A 232 11.41 15.62 5.40
CA VAL A 232 10.08 15.35 5.97
C VAL A 232 9.39 14.20 5.22
N GLN A 233 9.32 14.29 3.88
CA GLN A 233 8.67 13.25 3.09
C GLN A 233 9.44 11.92 3.13
N ARG A 234 10.78 11.96 3.11
CA ARG A 234 11.59 10.74 3.26
C ARG A 234 11.44 10.12 4.64
N GLY A 235 11.37 10.93 5.70
CA GLY A 235 11.09 10.47 7.06
C GLY A 235 9.73 9.79 7.17
N MET A 236 8.68 10.41 6.64
CA MET A 236 7.34 9.82 6.61
C MET A 236 7.29 8.52 5.80
N GLN A 237 7.91 8.48 4.61
CA GLN A 237 8.01 7.29 3.79
C GLN A 237 8.79 6.18 4.51
N LYS A 238 9.93 6.48 5.14
CA LYS A 238 10.74 5.48 5.86
C LYS A 238 9.96 4.87 7.02
N LEU A 239 9.16 5.66 7.74
CA LEU A 239 8.41 5.19 8.91
C LEU A 239 7.12 4.43 8.55
N LYS A 240 6.39 4.84 7.51
CA LYS A 240 5.05 4.31 7.21
C LYS A 240 4.82 3.87 5.76
N GLY A 241 5.82 4.04 4.89
CA GLY A 241 5.70 3.77 3.45
C GLY A 241 4.97 4.87 2.69
N GLY A 242 4.72 4.60 1.40
CA GLY A 242 4.03 5.50 0.49
C GLY A 242 4.82 6.75 0.10
N TYR A 243 4.15 7.67 -0.60
CA TYR A 243 4.75 8.90 -1.13
C TYR A 243 3.93 10.13 -0.71
N PRO A 244 4.17 10.68 0.48
CA PRO A 244 3.37 11.79 1.00
C PRO A 244 3.55 13.09 0.20
N ALA A 245 4.65 13.23 -0.55
CA ALA A 245 4.92 14.38 -1.41
C ALA A 245 4.43 14.20 -2.85
N ASP A 246 3.95 13.01 -3.24
CA ASP A 246 3.51 12.78 -4.61
C ASP A 246 2.25 13.61 -4.88
N PRO A 247 2.20 14.31 -6.03
CA PRO A 247 0.95 14.92 -6.47
C PRO A 247 -0.08 13.82 -6.75
N PRO A 248 -1.39 14.14 -6.69
CA PRO A 248 -2.41 13.18 -7.08
C PRO A 248 -2.15 12.67 -8.51
N TYR A 249 -2.13 11.34 -8.68
CA TYR A 249 -1.99 10.71 -9.99
C TYR A 249 -3.21 11.04 -10.85
N LYS A 250 -2.97 11.38 -12.12
CA LYS A 250 -4.01 11.84 -13.05
C LYS A 250 -3.93 11.07 -14.35
N MET A 251 -5.09 10.91 -14.99
CA MET A 251 -5.17 10.35 -16.33
C MET A 251 -4.20 11.08 -17.28
N ASN A 252 -3.33 10.31 -17.93
CA ASN A 252 -2.50 10.83 -19.01
C ASN A 252 -3.44 11.33 -20.13
N LYS A 253 -3.36 12.62 -20.44
CA LYS A 253 -4.18 13.29 -21.44
C LYS A 253 -3.73 12.95 -22.86
#